data_AF-A0A356NQK0-F1
#
_entry.id   AF-A0A356NQK0-F1
#
_cell.length_a   1.000
_cell.length_b   1.000
_cell.length_c   1.000
_cell.angle_alpha   90.00
_cell.angle_beta   90.00
_cell.angle_gamma   90.00
#
_symmetry.space_group_name_H-M   'P 1'
#
loop_
_entity.id
_entity.type
_entity.pdbx_description
1 polymer ?
#
loop_
_entity_poly.entity_id
_entity_poly.type
_entity_poly.pdbx_seq_one_letter_code
_entity_poly.pdbx_strand_id
1 'polypeptide(L)'
;SPELPSPSTIPDSTPPSDIPDEAPIGAVLGGTLLIQGGASIALVRDGNKTMVLKIGDLYAASWRLKKINRDSVLLSSQTELGLETTVLLGEQMP
;
A
#
# COMPACT_ATOMS: atom_id res chain seq x y z
N SER A 1 -24.15 6.04 57.55
CA SER A 1 -23.95 5.27 56.31
C SER A 1 -23.11 6.11 55.37
N PRO A 2 -21.98 5.63 54.84
CA PRO A 2 -21.28 6.34 53.78
C PRO A 2 -21.96 6.08 52.43
N GLU A 3 -22.18 7.14 51.65
CA GLU A 3 -22.69 7.08 50.27
C GLU A 3 -21.56 6.66 49.31
N LEU A 4 -21.87 5.75 48.38
CA LEU A 4 -20.93 5.28 47.34
C LEU A 4 -20.84 6.32 46.20
N PRO A 5 -19.64 6.55 45.61
CA PRO A 5 -19.48 7.48 44.50
C PRO A 5 -20.10 6.96 43.20
N SER A 6 -20.60 7.89 42.38
CA SER A 6 -21.24 7.64 41.08
C SER A 6 -20.28 7.01 40.04
N PRO A 7 -20.79 6.19 39.11
CA PRO A 7 -19.97 5.49 38.11
C PRO A 7 -19.30 6.47 37.15
N SER A 8 -18.00 6.27 36.91
CA SER A 8 -17.20 7.02 35.94
C SER A 8 -17.64 6.71 34.51
N THR A 9 -17.96 7.75 33.73
CA THR A 9 -18.21 7.65 32.29
C THR A 9 -16.91 7.24 31.60
N ILE A 10 -16.89 6.05 31.00
CA ILE A 10 -15.77 5.59 30.17
C ILE A 10 -15.80 6.43 28.88
N PRO A 11 -14.71 7.10 28.47
CA PRO A 11 -14.67 7.76 27.17
C PRO A 11 -14.70 6.68 26.07
N ASP A 12 -15.67 6.81 25.17
CA ASP A 12 -15.77 5.99 23.96
C ASP A 12 -14.52 6.21 23.11
N SER A 13 -13.52 5.35 23.30
CA SER A 13 -12.30 5.35 22.49
C SER A 13 -12.61 4.54 21.25
N THR A 14 -13.41 5.10 20.36
CA THR A 14 -13.45 4.61 18.98
C THR A 14 -12.03 4.82 18.41
N PRO A 15 -11.27 3.77 18.07
CA PRO A 15 -9.98 3.97 17.42
C PRO A 15 -10.22 4.70 16.09
N PRO A 16 -9.31 5.58 15.64
CA PRO A 16 -9.44 6.18 14.32
C PRO A 16 -9.38 5.09 13.25
N SER A 17 -10.54 4.76 12.67
CA SER A 17 -10.66 3.99 11.43
C SER A 17 -10.24 4.90 10.27
N ASP A 18 -8.94 5.14 10.14
CA ASP A 18 -8.36 5.92 9.05
C ASP A 18 -7.18 5.16 8.42
N ILE A 19 -7.38 3.87 8.20
CA ILE A 19 -6.48 3.08 7.36
C ILE A 19 -7.19 2.93 6.02
N PRO A 20 -6.72 3.58 4.95
CA PRO A 20 -7.15 3.23 3.61
C PRO A 20 -6.69 1.79 3.34
N ASP A 21 -7.62 0.85 3.56
CA ASP A 21 -7.56 -0.56 3.15
C ASP A 21 -7.87 -0.68 1.65
N GLU A 22 -7.36 0.26 0.85
CA GLU A 22 -7.45 0.11 -0.59
C GLU A 22 -6.25 -0.71 -1.05
N ALA A 23 -6.54 -1.89 -1.59
CA ALA A 23 -5.70 -2.48 -2.61
C ALA A 23 -5.33 -1.38 -3.64
N PRO A 24 -4.23 -1.52 -4.39
CA PRO A 24 -3.89 -0.63 -5.50
C PRO A 24 -4.91 -0.74 -6.65
N ILE A 25 -6.19 -0.48 -6.38
CA ILE A 25 -7.31 -0.52 -7.31
C ILE A 25 -7.07 0.65 -8.28
N GLY A 26 -6.61 0.32 -9.48
CA GLY A 26 -6.30 1.32 -10.52
C GLY A 26 -4.81 1.63 -10.71
N ALA A 27 -3.91 1.00 -9.94
CA ALA A 27 -2.48 1.08 -10.21
C ALA A 27 -2.13 0.23 -11.45
N VAL A 28 -1.27 0.78 -12.30
CA VAL A 28 -0.81 0.12 -13.53
C VAL A 28 0.69 0.26 -13.65
N LEU A 29 1.37 -0.81 -14.06
CA LEU A 29 2.80 -0.73 -14.34
C LEU A 29 2.98 -0.07 -15.71
N GLY A 30 3.58 1.11 -15.73
CA GLY A 30 3.97 1.82 -16.95
C GLY A 30 5.27 1.31 -17.57
N GLY A 31 6.06 0.55 -16.81
CA GLY A 31 7.27 -0.10 -17.30
C GLY A 31 8.24 -0.49 -16.18
N THR A 32 9.26 -1.26 -16.54
CA THR A 32 10.38 -1.59 -15.67
C THR A 32 11.69 -1.20 -16.34
N LEU A 33 12.64 -0.72 -15.54
CA LEU A 33 13.97 -0.37 -16.03
C LEU A 33 15.03 -1.10 -15.22
N LEU A 34 15.90 -1.83 -15.92
CA LEU A 34 17.13 -2.38 -15.38
C LEU A 34 18.21 -1.30 -15.46
N ILE A 35 18.79 -0.95 -14.31
CA ILE A 35 19.90 0.01 -14.21
C ILE A 35 21.23 -0.73 -14.09
N GLN A 36 22.31 -0.10 -14.56
CA GLN A 36 23.66 -0.64 -14.45
C GLN A 36 23.96 -1.02 -12.99
N GLY A 37 24.46 -2.25 -12.79
CA GLY A 37 24.64 -2.83 -11.45
C GLY A 37 23.55 -3.83 -11.03
N GLY A 38 22.57 -4.11 -11.88
CA GLY A 38 21.59 -5.20 -11.68
C GLY A 38 20.41 -4.83 -10.79
N ALA A 39 20.27 -3.56 -10.41
CA ALA A 39 19.08 -3.07 -9.74
C ALA A 39 17.94 -2.84 -10.76
N SER A 40 16.71 -3.03 -10.30
CA SER A 40 15.50 -2.80 -11.08
C SER A 40 14.65 -1.72 -10.43
N ILE A 41 14.05 -0.87 -11.26
CA ILE A 41 13.02 0.08 -10.85
C ILE A 41 11.73 -0.17 -11.63
N ALA A 42 10.60 0.14 -11.02
CA ALA A 42 9.27 0.05 -11.59
C ALA A 42 8.64 1.44 -11.68
N LEU A 43 8.05 1.74 -12.83
CA LEU A 43 7.23 2.92 -13.04
C LEU A 43 5.78 2.53 -12.80
N VAL A 44 5.22 2.92 -11.66
CA VAL A 44 3.82 2.63 -11.32
C VAL A 44 2.99 3.90 -11.52
N ARG A 45 1.92 3.78 -12.31
CA ARG A 45 0.96 4.85 -12.55
C ARG A 45 -0.29 4.58 -11.71
N ASP A 46 -0.72 5.60 -10.97
CA ASP A 46 -1.93 5.58 -10.16
C ASP A 46 -2.73 6.86 -10.46
N GLY A 47 -3.86 6.70 -11.14
CA GLY A 47 -4.54 7.80 -11.83
C GLY A 47 -3.57 8.65 -12.68
N ASN A 48 -3.52 9.95 -12.40
CA ASN A 48 -2.64 10.92 -13.08
C ASN A 48 -1.22 11.01 -12.50
N LYS A 49 -0.90 10.23 -11.47
CA LYS A 49 0.41 10.26 -10.82
C LYS A 49 1.26 9.10 -11.36
N THR A 50 2.52 9.39 -11.68
CA THR A 50 3.52 8.36 -11.96
C THR A 50 4.55 8.36 -10.86
N MET A 51 4.82 7.19 -10.30
CA MET A 51 5.76 6.96 -9.22
C MET A 51 6.87 6.04 -9.72
N VAL A 52 8.09 6.29 -9.27
CA VAL A 52 9.23 5.39 -9.48
C VAL A 52 9.49 4.65 -8.18
N LEU A 53 9.45 3.32 -8.22
CA LEU A 53 9.62 2.47 -7.06
C LEU A 53 10.78 1.48 -7.28
N LYS A 54 11.59 1.27 -6.25
CA LYS A 54 12.53 0.13 -6.15
C LYS A 54 12.06 -0.88 -5.11
N ILE A 55 12.64 -2.07 -5.13
CA ILE A 55 12.37 -3.10 -4.11
C ILE A 55 12.60 -2.51 -2.71
N GLY A 56 11.62 -2.66 -1.83
CA GLY A 56 11.57 -2.11 -0.48
C GLY A 56 10.80 -0.79 -0.35
N ASP A 57 10.52 -0.08 -1.45
CA ASP A 57 9.80 1.19 -1.39
C ASP A 57 8.34 1.00 -0.97
N LEU A 58 7.79 2.06 -0.38
CA LEU A 58 6.41 2.15 0.04
C LEU A 58 5.54 2.72 -1.10
N TYR A 59 4.41 2.07 -1.36
CA TYR A 59 3.35 2.49 -2.26
C TYR A 59 2.05 2.70 -1.46
N ALA A 60 1.30 3.77 -1.76
CA ALA A 60 0.01 4.11 -1.14
C ALA A 60 -0.01 4.00 0.41
N ALA A 61 1.11 4.31 1.08
CA ALA A 61 1.32 4.23 2.52
C ALA A 61 1.22 2.84 3.19
N SER A 62 0.58 1.85 2.56
CA SER A 62 0.32 0.52 3.15
C SER A 62 0.93 -0.65 2.38
N TRP A 63 1.54 -0.43 1.20
CA TRP A 63 2.07 -1.49 0.35
C TRP A 63 3.58 -1.39 0.18
N ARG A 64 4.29 -2.50 0.21
CA ARG A 64 5.75 -2.55 -0.02
C ARG A 64 6.07 -3.31 -1.30
N LEU A 65 6.93 -2.73 -2.13
CA LEU A 65 7.42 -3.38 -3.34
C LEU A 65 8.37 -4.52 -2.99
N LYS A 66 7.94 -5.77 -3.20
CA LYS A 66 8.75 -6.96 -2.92
C LYS A 66 9.54 -7.45 -4.11
N LYS A 67 8.95 -7.40 -5.31
CA LYS A 67 9.55 -7.98 -6.50
C LYS A 67 9.22 -7.16 -7.74
N ILE A 68 10.18 -7.05 -8.64
CA ILE A 68 10.02 -6.48 -9.96
C ILE A 68 10.34 -7.58 -10.98
N ASN A 69 9.35 -7.93 -11.79
CA ASN A 69 9.49 -8.76 -12.98
C ASN A 69 9.44 -7.85 -14.22
N ARG A 70 9.70 -8.41 -15.40
CA ARG A 70 9.66 -7.65 -16.66
C ARG A 70 8.32 -6.93 -16.87
N ASP A 71 7.22 -7.66 -16.66
CA ASP A 71 5.86 -7.23 -17.01
C ASP A 71 4.94 -7.12 -15.79
N SER A 72 5.49 -7.23 -14.57
CA SER A 72 4.71 -7.14 -13.35
C SER A 72 5.53 -6.75 -12.14
N VAL A 73 4.86 -6.24 -11.11
CA VAL A 73 5.44 -6.02 -9.79
C VAL A 73 4.59 -6.68 -8.72
N LEU A 74 5.24 -7.20 -7.67
CA LEU A 74 4.57 -7.76 -6.51
C LEU A 74 4.64 -6.76 -5.35
N LEU A 75 3.48 -6.35 -4.87
CA LEU A 75 3.30 -5.51 -3.68
C LEU A 75 2.79 -6.40 -2.54
N SER A 76 3.32 -6.22 -1.34
CA SER A 76 2.79 -6.85 -0.12
C SER A 76 2.25 -5.81 0.83
N SER A 77 1.09 -6.07 1.41
CA SER A 77 0.52 -5.21 2.46
C SER A 77 1.41 -5.20 3.70
N GLN A 78 1.43 -4.05 4.38
CA GLN A 78 2.05 -3.89 5.70
C GLN A 78 1.03 -3.94 6.84
N THR A 79 -0.25 -3.72 6.53
CA THR A 79 -1.33 -3.72 7.51
C THR A 79 -1.96 -5.10 7.64
N GLU A 80 -2.01 -5.86 6.55
CA GLU A 80 -2.54 -7.23 6.52
C GLU A 80 -1.43 -8.25 6.23
N LEU A 81 -1.19 -9.12 7.21
CA LEU A 81 -0.18 -10.18 7.12
C LEU A 81 -0.53 -11.17 6.01
N GLY A 82 0.33 -11.27 5.00
CA GLY A 82 0.19 -12.24 3.91
C GLY A 82 -0.64 -11.76 2.73
N LEU A 83 -1.22 -10.56 2.79
CA LEU A 83 -1.89 -9.97 1.65
C LEU A 83 -0.87 -9.49 0.62
N GLU A 84 -0.92 -10.05 -0.58
CA GLU A 84 -0.06 -9.69 -1.70
C GLU A 84 -0.90 -9.43 -2.94
N THR A 85 -0.45 -8.48 -3.76
CA THR A 85 -1.11 -8.12 -5.01
C THR A 85 -0.08 -7.89 -6.11
N THR A 86 -0.47 -8.22 -7.34
CA THR A 86 0.38 -8.06 -8.51
C THR A 86 -0.16 -6.94 -9.37
N VAL A 87 0.68 -5.94 -9.62
CA VAL A 87 0.37 -4.89 -10.60
C VAL A 87 1.00 -5.30 -11.93
N LEU A 88 0.19 -5.35 -12.97
CA LEU A 88 0.59 -5.80 -14.30
C LEU A 88 0.94 -4.63 -15.21
N LEU A 89 1.81 -4.89 -16.19
CA LEU A 89 2.05 -4.00 -17.32
C LEU A 89 0.76 -3.86 -18.12
N GLY A 90 0.33 -2.63 -18.38
CA GLY A 90 -0.90 -2.39 -19.11
C GLY A 90 -1.27 -0.93 -19.27
N GLU A 91 -2.47 -0.71 -19.78
CA GLU A 91 -3.12 0.60 -19.81
C GLU A 91 -4.16 0.68 -18.69
N GLN A 92 -4.32 1.86 -18.11
CA GLN A 92 -5.36 2.11 -17.11
C GLN A 92 -6.72 1.99 -17.82
N MET A 93 -7.53 1.00 -17.44
CA MET A 93 -8.89 0.91 -17.99
C MET A 93 -9.64 2.19 -17.58
N PRO A 94 -10.31 2.87 -18.54
CA PRO A 94 -10.97 4.16 -18.32
C PRO A 94 -12.18 4.07 -17.39
#